data_AF-A0AAW8UGV9-F1
#
_entry.id   AF-A0AAW8UGV9-F1
#
_cell.length_a   1.000
_cell.length_b   1.000
_cell.length_c   1.000
_cell.angle_alpha   90.00
_cell.angle_beta   90.00
_cell.angle_gamma   90.00
#
_symmetry.space_group_name_H-M   'P 1'
#
loop_
_entity.id
_entity.type
_entity.pdbx_description
1 polymer ?
#
loop_
_entity_poly.entity_id
_entity_poly.type
_entity_poly.pdbx_seq_one_letter_code
_entity_poly.pdbx_strand_id
1 'polypeptide(L)'
;MKRLVLVLVVMVSFLGLAGCAQSNVDMIDFIDVEFQGLDTRGFASYSINYDRLHTYLYENDLELEFEDDMHVYDNEEFEDILEISFDNSLDLSNGDTVKLLVSVDLTKVKNLTGGEKEVTVEGLDEPKWLTSEEVEKHLVVNFNGVSGRGEAQIDNTLPDELGGLPFQLVGDGEFKNGDTAKIEVSAELQDRLVQHGYLLEDSFDPRFEVKGLAEVAEKAGDIANLEDIKRMIDEETTRTYKDWWADKEVGTRYEIKEEKLLYRQFTREDNDSQNLFGYRSTTNNGNLIKIFSIKEYSGGTEGKLKKEYTAIIGFSDLYLDEENRVNVADLVTIKDTKDSTYSLESVIQLYEGYGYTEVED
;
A
#
# COMPACT_ATOMS: atom_id res chain seq x y z
N MET A 1 10.83 26.51 14.82
CA MET A 1 11.49 26.73 16.13
C MET A 1 12.00 25.38 16.60
N LYS A 2 13.30 25.13 16.52
CA LYS A 2 13.92 23.86 16.94
C LYS A 2 13.89 23.81 18.46
N ARG A 3 13.04 22.96 19.04
CA ARG A 3 13.02 22.75 20.49
C ARG A 3 14.15 21.78 20.83
N LEU A 4 15.16 22.29 21.53
CA LEU A 4 16.10 21.47 22.29
C LEU A 4 15.28 20.66 23.31
N VAL A 5 15.22 19.35 23.13
CA VAL A 5 14.81 18.44 24.21
C VAL A 5 16.09 18.09 24.95
N LEU A 6 16.16 18.56 26.19
CA LEU A 6 17.27 18.35 27.12
C LEU A 6 17.07 16.95 27.71
N VAL A 7 17.73 15.94 27.13
CA VAL A 7 17.73 14.57 27.65
C VAL A 7 18.60 14.54 28.91
N LEU A 8 18.00 14.13 30.02
CA LEU A 8 18.66 14.04 31.32
C LEU A 8 19.45 12.73 31.35
N VAL A 9 20.76 12.81 31.11
CA VAL A 9 21.70 11.69 31.16
C VAL A 9 21.81 11.21 32.62
N VAL A 10 21.19 10.08 32.96
CA VAL A 10 21.40 9.42 34.25
C VAL A 10 22.55 8.44 34.10
N MET A 11 23.77 8.94 34.33
CA MET A 11 24.99 8.15 34.36
C MET A 11 25.07 7.42 35.70
N VAL A 12 24.59 6.17 35.76
CA VAL A 12 24.67 5.35 36.98
C VAL A 12 26.13 4.93 37.20
N SER A 13 26.86 5.74 37.95
CA SER A 13 28.25 5.51 38.33
C SER A 13 28.30 4.82 39.70
N PHE A 14 28.45 3.49 39.70
CA PHE A 14 28.73 2.74 40.92
C PHE A 14 30.22 2.84 41.26
N LEU A 15 30.53 3.52 42.36
CA LEU A 15 31.86 3.54 42.98
C LEU A 15 32.06 2.23 43.76
N GLY A 16 32.85 1.31 43.21
CA GLY A 16 33.34 0.10 43.86
C GLY A 16 34.61 0.34 44.67
N LEU A 17 34.65 -0.23 45.88
CA LEU A 17 35.71 -0.12 46.88
C LEU A 17 37.03 -0.78 46.46
N ALA A 18 38.14 -0.06 46.67
CA ALA A 18 39.50 -0.57 46.56
C ALA A 18 39.82 -1.64 47.62
N GLY A 19 40.34 -2.80 47.19
CA GLY A 19 40.86 -3.83 48.07
C GLY A 19 41.59 -4.97 47.32
N CYS A 20 42.91 -5.03 47.51
CA CYS A 20 43.87 -6.12 47.19
C CYS A 20 44.20 -6.37 45.70
N ALA A 21 45.47 -6.06 45.36
CA ALA A 21 46.23 -6.38 44.14
C ALA A 21 45.65 -7.53 43.30
N GLN A 22 44.81 -7.17 42.35
CA GLN A 22 44.33 -8.05 41.30
C GLN A 22 45.26 -7.85 40.10
N SER A 23 46.02 -8.88 39.73
CA SER A 23 46.90 -8.82 38.56
C SER A 23 46.14 -8.80 37.23
N ASN A 24 44.83 -9.06 37.26
CA ASN A 24 43.96 -9.08 36.09
C ASN A 24 42.98 -7.90 36.14
N VAL A 25 42.75 -7.29 34.98
CA VAL A 25 41.82 -6.18 34.77
C VAL A 25 40.53 -6.75 34.19
N ASP A 26 39.40 -6.56 34.90
CA ASP A 26 38.10 -7.05 34.46
C ASP A 26 37.46 -6.05 33.50
N MET A 27 37.31 -6.45 32.23
CA MET A 27 36.78 -5.56 31.19
C MET A 27 35.31 -5.19 31.41
N ILE A 28 34.56 -5.99 32.17
CA ILE A 28 33.16 -5.72 32.50
C ILE A 28 32.99 -4.38 33.27
N ASP A 29 34.02 -3.98 34.03
CA ASP A 29 34.02 -2.75 34.85
C ASP A 29 34.22 -1.49 34.02
N PHE A 30 34.63 -1.63 32.75
CA PHE A 30 34.91 -0.52 31.84
C PHE A 30 33.87 -0.42 30.72
N ILE A 31 32.81 -1.22 30.76
CA ILE A 31 31.73 -1.16 29.78
C ILE A 31 30.52 -0.46 30.40
N ASP A 32 30.07 0.60 29.73
CA ASP A 32 28.85 1.33 30.05
C ASP A 32 27.72 0.80 29.16
N VAL A 33 26.59 0.44 29.79
CA VAL A 33 25.38 -0.03 29.10
C VAL A 33 24.38 1.12 29.04
N GLU A 34 23.84 1.38 27.86
CA GLU A 34 22.86 2.43 27.61
C GLU A 34 21.58 1.82 27.03
N PHE A 35 20.44 2.29 27.52
CA PHE A 35 19.12 1.94 27.01
C PHE A 35 18.49 3.14 26.32
N GLN A 36 17.89 2.91 25.15
CA GLN A 36 17.25 3.95 24.35
C GLN A 36 15.94 3.43 23.76
N GLY A 37 15.03 4.33 23.44
CA GLY A 37 13.72 4.02 22.86
C GLY A 37 12.57 4.14 23.87
N LEU A 38 11.44 3.54 23.51
CA LEU A 38 10.23 3.53 24.32
C LEU A 38 10.17 2.30 25.20
N ASP A 39 9.50 2.40 26.34
CA ASP A 39 9.13 1.23 27.14
C ASP A 39 8.40 0.20 26.25
N THR A 40 8.76 -1.08 26.36
CA THR A 40 8.36 -2.22 25.49
C THR A 40 8.96 -2.27 24.08
N ARG A 41 9.68 -1.22 23.65
CA ARG A 41 10.40 -1.13 22.37
C ARG A 41 11.82 -0.59 22.55
N GLY A 42 12.39 -0.78 23.74
CA GLY A 42 13.72 -0.31 24.06
C GLY A 42 14.79 -1.18 23.44
N PHE A 43 15.98 -0.62 23.25
CA PHE A 43 17.16 -1.37 22.85
C PHE A 43 18.34 -1.07 23.77
N ALA A 44 19.20 -2.08 23.96
CA ALA A 44 20.43 -1.97 24.70
C ALA A 44 21.62 -1.76 23.76
N SER A 45 22.51 -0.87 24.15
CA SER A 45 23.81 -0.68 23.51
C SER A 45 24.90 -0.62 24.57
N TYR A 46 26.15 -0.81 24.16
CA TYR A 46 27.29 -0.69 25.05
C TYR A 46 28.33 0.27 24.47
N SER A 47 29.11 0.88 25.35
CA SER A 47 30.34 1.59 24.99
C SER A 47 31.46 1.23 25.96
N ILE A 48 32.68 1.13 25.44
CA ILE A 48 33.87 0.92 26.29
C ILE A 48 34.38 2.29 26.73
N ASN A 49 34.50 2.47 28.05
CA ASN A 49 35.01 3.68 28.67
C ASN A 49 36.54 3.61 28.79
N TYR A 50 37.22 3.89 27.68
CA TYR A 50 38.68 3.85 27.59
C TYR A 50 39.38 4.83 28.54
N ASP A 51 38.76 6.00 28.81
CA ASP A 51 39.31 6.96 29.77
C ASP A 51 39.31 6.39 31.20
N ARG A 52 38.23 5.71 31.60
CA ARG A 52 38.13 5.00 32.90
C ARG A 52 39.15 3.87 32.98
N LEU A 53 39.31 3.10 31.90
CA LEU A 53 40.31 2.04 31.83
C LEU A 53 41.73 2.59 31.95
N HIS A 54 42.08 3.62 31.16
CA HIS A 54 43.41 4.22 31.17
C HIS A 54 43.75 4.82 32.54
N THR A 55 42.79 5.53 33.15
CA THR A 55 42.95 6.09 34.49
C THR A 55 43.18 4.99 35.52
N TYR A 56 42.40 3.91 35.46
CA TYR A 56 42.55 2.76 36.36
C TYR A 56 43.93 2.10 36.22
N LEU A 57 44.39 1.85 35.00
CA LEU A 57 45.71 1.27 34.73
C LEU A 57 46.82 2.16 35.30
N TYR A 58 46.76 3.47 35.04
CA TYR A 58 47.74 4.43 35.51
C TYR A 58 47.78 4.57 37.04
N GLU A 59 46.62 4.71 37.69
CA GLU A 59 46.54 4.89 39.15
C GLU A 59 46.97 3.66 39.93
N ASN A 60 46.90 2.47 39.31
CA ASN A 60 47.28 1.20 39.93
C ASN A 60 48.64 0.66 39.48
N ASP A 61 49.40 1.42 38.67
CA ASP A 61 50.71 1.01 38.13
C ASP A 61 50.63 -0.34 37.38
N LEU A 62 49.60 -0.49 36.54
CA LEU A 62 49.32 -1.68 35.73
C LEU A 62 49.56 -1.38 34.25
N GLU A 63 50.09 -2.37 33.52
CA GLU A 63 50.20 -2.37 32.05
C GLU A 63 49.52 -3.62 31.49
N LEU A 64 48.91 -3.53 30.31
CA LEU A 64 48.33 -4.70 29.64
C LEU A 64 49.44 -5.56 28.99
N GLU A 65 49.36 -6.86 29.22
CA GLU A 65 50.35 -7.85 28.75
C GLU A 65 49.87 -8.51 27.46
N PHE A 66 50.20 -7.89 26.33
CA PHE A 66 49.96 -8.47 25.01
C PHE A 66 51.02 -9.52 24.64
N GLU A 67 50.67 -10.47 23.79
CA GLU A 67 51.60 -11.53 23.34
C GLU A 67 52.63 -11.06 22.30
N ASP A 68 52.43 -9.91 21.65
CA ASP A 68 53.39 -9.31 20.71
C ASP A 68 53.92 -7.94 21.21
N ASP A 69 55.19 -7.64 20.94
CA ASP A 69 55.90 -6.48 21.52
C ASP A 69 55.52 -5.13 20.84
N MET A 70 54.64 -5.14 19.84
CA MET A 70 54.41 -4.02 18.92
C MET A 70 52.96 -3.48 18.95
N HIS A 71 52.31 -3.53 20.11
CA HIS A 71 50.94 -3.07 20.28
C HIS A 71 50.85 -1.65 20.81
N VAL A 72 49.95 -0.87 20.23
CA VAL A 72 49.60 0.49 20.68
C VAL A 72 48.15 0.42 21.14
N TYR A 73 47.89 0.86 22.37
CA TYR A 73 46.54 1.02 22.91
C TYR A 73 45.64 1.83 21.96
N ASP A 74 44.92 1.17 21.07
CA ASP A 74 43.92 1.78 20.23
C ASP A 74 42.62 0.96 20.21
N ASN A 75 41.57 1.59 19.70
CA ASN A 75 40.23 1.02 19.73
C ASN A 75 40.11 -0.22 18.82
N GLU A 76 40.90 -0.31 17.75
CA GLU A 76 40.86 -1.43 16.79
C GLU A 76 41.40 -2.72 17.44
N GLU A 77 42.44 -2.62 18.28
CA GLU A 77 42.96 -3.78 19.01
C GLU A 77 41.95 -4.36 20.02
N PHE A 78 41.16 -3.52 20.68
CA PHE A 78 40.14 -4.00 21.63
C PHE A 78 38.97 -4.69 20.94
N GLU A 79 38.57 -4.26 19.74
CA GLU A 79 37.57 -4.97 18.94
C GLU A 79 38.04 -6.38 18.54
N ASP A 80 39.35 -6.56 18.34
CA ASP A 80 39.96 -7.83 17.99
C ASP A 80 40.15 -8.78 19.19
N ILE A 81 40.06 -8.28 20.42
CA ILE A 81 40.34 -9.03 21.65
C ILE A 81 39.07 -9.28 22.46
N LEU A 82 38.04 -8.43 22.32
CA LEU A 82 36.81 -8.50 23.08
C LEU A 82 35.63 -8.93 22.21
N GLU A 83 34.90 -9.93 22.69
CA GLU A 83 33.57 -10.26 22.18
C GLU A 83 32.55 -9.82 23.24
N ILE A 84 31.79 -8.77 22.92
CA ILE A 84 30.78 -8.17 23.80
C ILE A 84 29.40 -8.43 23.20
N SER A 85 28.49 -8.99 24.00
CA SER A 85 27.13 -9.27 23.55
C SER A 85 26.12 -9.14 24.70
N PHE A 86 24.84 -9.08 24.34
CA PHE A 86 23.73 -9.15 25.28
C PHE A 86 22.95 -10.46 25.06
N ASP A 87 22.36 -11.01 26.12
CA ASP A 87 21.40 -12.11 26.00
C ASP A 87 20.07 -11.68 25.35
N ASN A 88 19.65 -10.43 25.60
CA ASN A 88 18.61 -9.73 24.88
C ASN A 88 18.98 -8.24 24.72
N SER A 89 18.76 -7.68 23.54
CA SER A 89 19.10 -6.27 23.26
C SER A 89 17.97 -5.47 22.61
N LEU A 90 16.81 -6.08 22.37
CA LEU A 90 15.66 -5.48 21.67
C LEU A 90 14.37 -5.74 22.44
N ASP A 91 13.33 -4.96 22.12
CA ASP A 91 11.99 -5.04 22.71
C ASP A 91 12.02 -5.00 24.26
N LEU A 92 12.93 -4.18 24.81
CA LEU A 92 13.15 -4.05 26.25
C LEU A 92 12.12 -3.14 26.89
N SER A 93 11.78 -3.43 28.15
CA SER A 93 10.90 -2.65 29.01
C SER A 93 11.61 -2.20 30.29
N ASN A 94 11.18 -1.10 30.88
CA ASN A 94 11.65 -0.65 32.19
C ASN A 94 11.39 -1.75 33.24
N GLY A 95 12.44 -2.14 33.95
CA GLY A 95 12.41 -3.23 34.93
C GLY A 95 12.81 -4.61 34.39
N ASP A 96 13.01 -4.76 33.07
CA ASP A 96 13.64 -5.96 32.51
C ASP A 96 15.09 -6.09 33.01
N THR A 97 15.60 -7.32 33.02
CA THR A 97 17.02 -7.59 33.30
C THR A 97 17.68 -8.10 32.02
N VAL A 98 18.76 -7.44 31.64
CA VAL A 98 19.63 -7.83 30.51
C VAL A 98 20.98 -8.26 31.05
N LYS A 99 21.55 -9.33 30.50
CA LYS A 99 22.89 -9.79 30.82
C LYS A 99 23.87 -9.39 29.72
N LEU A 100 24.83 -8.54 30.08
CA LEU A 100 26.02 -8.25 29.28
C LEU A 100 27.03 -9.39 29.45
N LEU A 101 27.49 -9.97 28.35
CA LEU A 101 28.54 -10.98 28.31
C LEU A 101 29.77 -10.41 27.63
N VAL A 102 30.93 -10.56 28.29
CA VAL A 102 32.23 -10.11 27.78
C VAL A 102 33.16 -11.30 27.77
N SER A 103 33.65 -11.65 26.59
CA SER A 103 34.70 -12.66 26.41
C SER A 103 36.00 -11.98 25.96
N VAL A 104 37.12 -12.48 26.45
CA VAL A 104 38.47 -11.97 26.13
C VAL A 104 39.26 -13.07 25.45
N ASP A 105 39.92 -12.74 24.33
CA ASP A 105 40.89 -13.64 23.69
C ASP A 105 42.22 -13.64 24.45
N LEU A 106 42.33 -14.59 25.38
CA LEU A 106 43.54 -14.78 26.20
C LEU A 106 44.77 -15.23 25.39
N THR A 107 44.63 -15.56 24.10
CA THR A 107 45.77 -15.84 23.22
C THR A 107 46.46 -14.57 22.74
N LYS A 108 45.86 -13.40 22.95
CA LYS A 108 46.38 -12.09 22.56
C LYS A 108 46.77 -11.22 23.74
N VAL A 109 46.08 -11.36 24.88
CA VAL A 109 46.31 -10.59 26.11
C VAL A 109 46.17 -11.46 27.35
N LYS A 110 47.12 -11.37 28.29
CA LYS A 110 47.21 -12.32 29.43
C LYS A 110 46.51 -11.85 30.69
N ASN A 111 46.40 -10.55 30.89
CA ASN A 111 45.95 -9.95 32.14
C ASN A 111 44.61 -9.22 32.02
N LEU A 112 43.84 -9.49 30.96
CA LEU A 112 42.42 -9.12 30.89
C LEU A 112 41.55 -10.31 31.25
N THR A 113 40.43 -10.06 31.92
CA THR A 113 39.36 -11.03 32.11
C THR A 113 38.05 -10.48 31.60
N GLY A 114 37.23 -11.36 31.04
CA GLY A 114 35.84 -11.09 30.75
C GLY A 114 34.94 -11.49 31.92
N GLY A 115 33.64 -11.42 31.71
CA GLY A 115 32.65 -11.72 32.74
C GLY A 115 31.22 -11.56 32.25
N GLU A 116 30.29 -11.68 33.20
CA GLU A 116 28.88 -11.40 32.98
C GLU A 116 28.39 -10.34 33.97
N LYS A 117 27.54 -9.43 33.49
CA LYS A 117 26.92 -8.39 34.31
C LYS A 117 25.44 -8.30 33.99
N GLU A 118 24.62 -8.48 35.01
CA GLU A 118 23.19 -8.20 34.92
C GLU A 118 22.96 -6.71 35.13
N VAL A 119 22.17 -6.11 34.24
CA VAL A 119 21.79 -4.70 34.25
C VAL A 119 20.28 -4.63 34.16
N THR A 120 19.66 -3.91 35.10
CA THR A 120 18.23 -3.61 35.03
C THR A 120 18.01 -2.47 34.04
N VAL A 121 17.06 -2.66 33.14
CA VAL A 121 16.66 -1.67 32.14
C VAL A 121 15.90 -0.55 32.85
N GLU A 122 16.39 0.67 32.72
CA GLU A 122 15.78 1.86 33.32
C GLU A 122 15.92 3.05 32.36
N GLY A 123 15.00 4.00 32.46
CA GLY A 123 15.07 5.28 31.73
C GLY A 123 14.53 5.25 30.31
N LEU A 124 13.82 4.18 29.90
CA LEU A 124 13.06 4.17 28.66
C LEU A 124 11.83 5.08 28.78
N ASP A 125 11.50 5.80 27.71
CA ASP A 125 10.38 6.74 27.68
C ASP A 125 9.04 6.00 27.66
N GLU A 126 8.06 6.41 28.49
CA GLU A 126 6.71 5.85 28.44
C GLU A 126 6.03 6.21 27.10
N PRO A 127 5.49 5.22 26.36
CA PRO A 127 4.84 5.48 25.08
C PRO A 127 3.50 6.17 25.27
N LYS A 128 3.17 7.06 24.33
CA LYS A 128 1.78 7.50 24.13
C LYS A 128 1.04 6.44 23.32
N TRP A 129 -0.19 6.15 23.72
CA TRP A 129 -1.00 5.15 23.01
C TRP A 129 -1.90 5.84 21.99
N LEU A 130 -1.80 5.44 20.73
CA LEU A 130 -2.75 5.80 19.69
C LEU A 130 -3.90 4.78 19.71
N THR A 131 -5.10 5.26 19.99
CA THR A 131 -6.28 4.41 20.16
C THR A 131 -7.11 4.33 18.87
N SER A 132 -7.92 3.27 18.74
CA SER A 132 -8.86 3.13 17.63
C SER A 132 -9.87 4.29 17.59
N GLU A 133 -10.35 4.73 18.76
CA GLU A 133 -11.31 5.85 18.88
C GLU A 133 -10.71 7.17 18.34
N GLU A 134 -9.45 7.45 18.65
CA GLU A 134 -8.76 8.63 18.12
C GLU A 134 -8.59 8.56 16.60
N VAL A 135 -8.21 7.39 16.08
CA VAL A 135 -8.03 7.18 14.64
C VAL A 135 -9.36 7.31 13.91
N GLU A 136 -10.43 6.68 14.37
CA GLU A 136 -11.77 6.77 13.76
C GLU A 136 -12.32 8.21 13.77
N LYS A 137 -12.00 8.99 14.80
CA LYS A 137 -12.45 10.37 14.94
C LYS A 137 -11.65 11.36 14.08
N HIS A 138 -10.35 11.11 13.89
CA HIS A 138 -9.43 12.06 13.28
C HIS A 138 -8.99 11.70 11.86
N LEU A 139 -9.21 10.46 11.41
CA LEU A 139 -9.09 10.10 10.00
C LEU A 139 -10.44 10.28 9.30
N VAL A 140 -10.49 11.22 8.36
CA VAL A 140 -11.65 11.42 7.49
C VAL A 140 -11.43 10.57 6.25
N VAL A 141 -12.17 9.47 6.14
CA VAL A 141 -12.07 8.54 5.01
C VAL A 141 -13.21 8.80 4.02
N ASN A 142 -12.84 9.15 2.79
CA ASN A 142 -13.76 9.30 1.66
C ASN A 142 -13.55 8.15 0.68
N PHE A 143 -14.60 7.43 0.36
CA PHE A 143 -14.56 6.37 -0.65
C PHE A 143 -15.01 6.91 -2.01
N ASN A 144 -14.23 6.66 -3.05
CA ASN A 144 -14.44 7.15 -4.40
C ASN A 144 -14.47 5.99 -5.40
N GLY A 145 -15.14 6.19 -6.53
CA GLY A 145 -15.24 5.19 -7.60
C GLY A 145 -16.56 4.43 -7.58
N VAL A 146 -16.50 3.15 -7.94
CA VAL A 146 -17.67 2.28 -8.08
C VAL A 146 -17.60 1.13 -7.09
N SER A 147 -18.75 0.64 -6.65
CA SER A 147 -18.86 -0.52 -5.76
C SER A 147 -18.19 -1.74 -6.41
N GLY A 148 -17.18 -2.29 -5.75
CA GLY A 148 -16.33 -3.38 -6.24
C GLY A 148 -14.99 -2.94 -6.80
N ARG A 149 -14.81 -1.62 -6.99
CA ARG A 149 -13.56 -0.97 -7.37
C ARG A 149 -13.42 0.39 -6.67
N GLY A 150 -13.80 0.43 -5.40
CA GLY A 150 -13.75 1.64 -4.60
C GLY A 150 -12.34 1.86 -4.05
N GLU A 151 -11.87 3.10 -4.12
CA GLU A 151 -10.61 3.55 -3.54
C GLU A 151 -10.88 4.50 -2.37
N ALA A 152 -10.00 4.48 -1.37
CA ALA A 152 -10.06 5.32 -0.21
C ALA A 152 -9.13 6.52 -0.33
N GLN A 153 -9.65 7.70 -0.02
CA GLN A 153 -8.88 8.89 0.24
C GLN A 153 -8.95 9.20 1.73
N ILE A 154 -7.79 9.27 2.38
CA ILE A 154 -7.69 9.51 3.82
C ILE A 154 -7.13 10.91 4.07
N ASP A 155 -7.93 11.76 4.70
CA ASP A 155 -7.47 13.04 5.24
C ASP A 155 -7.20 12.89 6.74
N ASN A 156 -5.94 13.09 7.14
CA ASN A 156 -5.50 12.91 8.52
C ASN A 156 -5.53 14.25 9.29
N THR A 157 -6.31 14.28 10.38
CA THR A 157 -6.44 15.45 11.27
C THR A 157 -5.95 15.18 12.70
N LEU A 158 -5.14 14.14 12.89
CA LEU A 158 -4.38 13.92 14.13
C LEU A 158 -3.42 15.10 14.39
N PRO A 159 -2.88 15.24 15.62
CA PRO A 159 -1.89 16.28 15.93
C PRO A 159 -0.75 16.33 14.90
N ASP A 160 -0.18 17.52 14.67
CA ASP A 160 0.83 17.77 13.61
C ASP A 160 1.99 16.75 13.61
N GLU A 161 2.40 16.25 14.77
CA GLU A 161 3.45 15.22 14.90
C GLU A 161 3.06 13.87 14.27
N LEU A 162 1.76 13.57 14.17
CA LEU A 162 1.21 12.37 13.55
C LEU A 162 0.55 12.64 12.18
N GLY A 163 0.50 13.91 11.74
CA GLY A 163 -0.17 14.30 10.49
C GLY A 163 0.44 13.66 9.24
N GLY A 164 1.73 13.29 9.29
CA GLY A 164 2.46 12.66 8.20
C GLY A 164 2.44 11.13 8.20
N LEU A 165 1.65 10.47 9.06
CA LEU A 165 1.62 9.01 9.12
C LEU A 165 0.98 8.39 7.86
N PRO A 166 1.56 7.29 7.33
CA PRO A 166 1.10 6.65 6.09
C PRO A 166 -0.06 5.69 6.37
N PHE A 167 -1.19 6.21 6.82
CA PHE A 167 -2.39 5.38 6.99
C PHE A 167 -2.85 4.85 5.63
N GLN A 168 -3.13 3.55 5.59
CA GLN A 168 -3.67 2.82 4.44
C GLN A 168 -4.80 1.92 4.92
N LEU A 169 -5.72 1.57 4.03
CA LEU A 169 -6.79 0.63 4.33
C LEU A 169 -6.55 -0.70 3.62
N VAL A 170 -6.87 -1.80 4.29
CA VAL A 170 -6.81 -3.14 3.70
C VAL A 170 -7.87 -3.26 2.61
N GLY A 171 -7.46 -3.70 1.41
CA GLY A 171 -8.35 -3.88 0.27
C GLY A 171 -8.65 -2.59 -0.51
N ASP A 172 -7.79 -1.57 -0.37
CA ASP A 172 -7.90 -0.35 -1.15
C ASP A 172 -7.88 -0.63 -2.66
N GLY A 173 -8.85 -0.07 -3.38
CA GLY A 173 -9.12 -0.35 -4.79
C GLY A 173 -10.16 -1.43 -5.06
N GLU A 174 -10.61 -2.18 -4.05
CA GLU A 174 -11.58 -3.29 -4.20
C GLU A 174 -12.88 -3.08 -3.38
N PHE A 175 -13.05 -1.91 -2.75
CA PHE A 175 -14.15 -1.67 -1.81
C PHE A 175 -15.54 -1.72 -2.46
N LYS A 176 -16.52 -2.23 -1.71
CA LYS A 176 -17.96 -2.24 -2.04
C LYS A 176 -18.77 -1.48 -1.00
N ASN A 177 -19.89 -0.89 -1.41
CA ASN A 177 -20.83 -0.30 -0.45
C ASN A 177 -21.30 -1.35 0.55
N GLY A 178 -21.28 -1.01 1.84
CA GLY A 178 -21.62 -1.92 2.94
C GLY A 178 -20.44 -2.71 3.50
N ASP A 179 -19.25 -2.62 2.89
CA ASP A 179 -18.03 -3.17 3.47
C ASP A 179 -17.62 -2.42 4.75
N THR A 180 -16.76 -3.06 5.54
CA THR A 180 -16.07 -2.43 6.67
C THR A 180 -14.57 -2.40 6.39
N ALA A 181 -14.04 -1.22 6.06
CA ALA A 181 -12.63 -1.01 5.82
C ALA A 181 -11.86 -0.89 7.14
N LYS A 182 -10.63 -1.40 7.15
CA LYS A 182 -9.74 -1.44 8.33
C LYS A 182 -8.38 -0.85 7.98
N ILE A 183 -7.73 -0.23 8.95
CA ILE A 183 -6.35 0.26 8.79
C ILE A 183 -5.40 -0.92 8.61
N GLU A 184 -4.51 -0.82 7.63
CA GLU A 184 -3.38 -1.72 7.48
C GLU A 184 -2.27 -1.34 8.47
N VAL A 185 -1.94 -2.25 9.39
CA VAL A 185 -0.86 -2.08 10.35
C VAL A 185 0.46 -2.53 9.72
N SER A 186 1.01 -1.68 8.85
CA SER A 186 2.29 -1.94 8.18
C SER A 186 3.50 -1.70 9.10
N ALA A 187 4.65 -2.26 8.74
CA ALA A 187 5.90 -1.99 9.45
C ALA A 187 6.28 -0.49 9.40
N GLU A 188 6.07 0.16 8.26
CA GLU A 188 6.35 1.60 8.10
C GLU A 188 5.50 2.47 9.03
N LEU A 189 4.21 2.12 9.20
CA LEU A 189 3.34 2.82 10.13
C LEU A 189 3.85 2.68 11.57
N GLN A 190 4.21 1.47 11.98
CA GLN A 190 4.72 1.19 13.33
C GLN A 190 6.04 1.92 13.59
N ASP A 191 7.00 1.87 12.67
CA ASP A 191 8.29 2.54 12.80
C ASP A 191 8.13 4.05 12.95
N ARG A 192 7.22 4.66 12.16
CA ARG A 192 6.93 6.09 12.25
C ARG A 192 6.25 6.47 13.57
N LEU A 193 5.35 5.63 14.09
CA LEU A 193 4.75 5.86 15.40
C LEU A 193 5.80 5.86 16.50
N VAL A 194 6.72 4.89 16.50
CA VAL A 194 7.82 4.81 17.49
C VAL A 194 8.71 6.04 17.41
N GLN A 195 9.06 6.52 16.21
CA GLN A 195 9.83 7.76 16.02
C GLN A 195 9.16 9.00 16.63
N HIS A 196 7.83 8.98 16.74
CA HIS A 196 7.04 10.05 17.36
C HIS A 196 6.69 9.81 18.83
N GLY A 197 7.18 8.70 19.42
CA GLY A 197 6.92 8.35 20.82
C GLY A 197 5.57 7.68 21.06
N TYR A 198 5.00 7.06 20.02
CA TYR A 198 3.69 6.40 20.06
C TYR A 198 3.77 4.90 19.84
N LEU A 199 2.84 4.18 20.47
CA LEU A 199 2.51 2.78 20.17
C LEU A 199 1.01 2.65 19.89
N LEU A 200 0.62 1.59 19.21
CA LEU A 200 -0.79 1.22 18.99
C LEU A 200 -1.31 0.46 20.21
N GLU A 201 -2.54 0.74 20.65
CA GLU A 201 -3.19 -0.06 21.70
C GLU A 201 -3.29 -1.55 21.31
N ASP A 202 -3.29 -2.46 22.29
CA ASP A 202 -3.32 -3.91 22.03
C ASP A 202 -4.54 -4.36 21.20
N SER A 203 -5.68 -3.67 21.35
CA SER A 203 -6.93 -3.94 20.63
C SER A 203 -7.15 -3.03 19.43
N PHE A 204 -6.09 -2.47 18.85
CA PHE A 204 -6.18 -1.51 17.75
C PHE A 204 -6.87 -2.13 16.52
N ASP A 205 -8.09 -1.71 16.25
CA ASP A 205 -8.92 -2.17 15.13
C ASP A 205 -9.92 -1.08 14.70
N PRO A 206 -9.44 0.11 14.27
CA PRO A 206 -10.30 1.17 13.76
C PRO A 206 -11.04 0.73 12.50
N ARG A 207 -12.33 1.04 12.42
CA ARG A 207 -13.23 0.58 11.36
C ARG A 207 -13.98 1.73 10.69
N PHE A 208 -14.03 1.68 9.36
CA PHE A 208 -14.72 2.67 8.54
C PHE A 208 -15.78 1.97 7.68
N GLU A 209 -17.02 2.46 7.76
CA GLU A 209 -18.10 1.99 6.89
C GLU A 209 -17.86 2.51 5.46
N VAL A 210 -17.82 1.59 4.49
CA VAL A 210 -17.73 1.94 3.08
C VAL A 210 -19.11 2.33 2.56
N LYS A 211 -19.24 3.56 2.07
CA LYS A 211 -20.47 4.09 1.47
C LYS A 211 -20.17 5.17 0.45
N GLY A 212 -21.16 5.43 -0.41
CA GLY A 212 -21.11 6.51 -1.39
C GLY A 212 -20.43 6.15 -2.71
N LEU A 213 -20.07 4.88 -2.91
CA LEU A 213 -19.58 4.39 -4.20
C LEU A 213 -20.76 4.28 -5.19
N ALA A 214 -20.51 4.54 -6.47
CA ALA A 214 -21.54 4.36 -7.49
C ALA A 214 -21.81 2.87 -7.75
N GLU A 215 -23.08 2.50 -7.94
CA GLU A 215 -23.47 1.12 -8.18
C GLU A 215 -23.52 0.80 -9.68
N VAL A 216 -23.04 -0.39 -10.05
CA VAL A 216 -23.05 -0.90 -11.43
C VAL A 216 -23.45 -2.37 -11.40
N ALA A 217 -24.43 -2.74 -12.24
CA ALA A 217 -24.96 -4.09 -12.28
C ALA A 217 -23.87 -5.14 -12.53
N GLU A 218 -23.89 -6.26 -11.80
CA GLU A 218 -22.98 -7.38 -12.07
C GLU A 218 -23.33 -8.04 -13.41
N LYS A 219 -24.62 -8.11 -13.74
CA LYS A 219 -25.13 -8.63 -15.01
C LYS A 219 -26.12 -7.65 -15.62
N ALA A 220 -26.18 -7.60 -16.95
CA ALA A 220 -27.14 -6.73 -17.65
C ALA A 220 -28.59 -6.95 -17.20
N GLY A 221 -28.97 -8.20 -16.90
CA GLY A 221 -30.32 -8.56 -16.45
C GLY A 221 -30.74 -7.94 -15.11
N ASP A 222 -29.79 -7.46 -14.31
CA ASP A 222 -30.09 -6.77 -13.04
C ASP A 222 -30.50 -5.30 -13.27
N ILE A 223 -30.35 -4.78 -14.49
CA ILE A 223 -30.73 -3.41 -14.85
C ILE A 223 -32.24 -3.36 -15.11
N ALA A 224 -32.97 -2.65 -14.24
CA ALA A 224 -34.43 -2.62 -14.27
C ALA A 224 -35.02 -2.03 -15.57
N ASN A 225 -34.32 -1.08 -16.20
CA ASN A 225 -34.72 -0.46 -17.47
C ASN A 225 -33.84 -0.91 -18.65
N LEU A 226 -33.30 -2.13 -18.63
CA LEU A 226 -32.44 -2.67 -19.69
C LEU A 226 -33.06 -2.54 -21.09
N GLU A 227 -34.35 -2.83 -21.23
CA GLU A 227 -35.06 -2.77 -22.52
C GLU A 227 -35.12 -1.35 -23.11
N ASP A 228 -35.20 -0.32 -22.27
CA ASP A 228 -35.13 1.07 -22.74
C ASP A 228 -33.75 1.37 -23.34
N ILE A 229 -32.69 0.85 -22.72
CA ILE A 229 -31.30 1.02 -23.17
C ILE A 229 -31.06 0.24 -24.46
N LYS A 230 -31.54 -1.01 -24.57
CA LYS A 230 -31.51 -1.80 -25.81
C LYS A 230 -32.18 -1.04 -26.96
N ARG A 231 -33.38 -0.48 -26.72
CA ARG A 231 -34.08 0.35 -27.72
C ARG A 231 -33.28 1.58 -28.12
N MET A 232 -32.62 2.27 -27.19
CA MET A 232 -31.77 3.42 -27.50
C MET A 232 -30.58 3.04 -28.41
N ILE A 233 -30.00 1.85 -28.24
CA ILE A 233 -28.94 1.35 -29.13
C ILE A 233 -29.49 1.14 -30.55
N ASP A 234 -30.71 0.60 -30.68
CA ASP A 234 -31.37 0.37 -31.97
C ASP A 234 -31.72 1.69 -32.69
N GLU A 235 -32.17 2.69 -31.93
CA GLU A 235 -32.41 4.05 -32.43
C GLU A 235 -31.11 4.71 -32.91
N GLU A 236 -30.03 4.59 -32.14
CA GLU A 236 -28.71 5.08 -32.52
C GLU A 236 -28.16 4.39 -33.77
N THR A 237 -28.38 3.09 -33.90
CA THR A 237 -28.01 2.29 -35.08
C THR A 237 -28.78 2.76 -36.30
N THR A 238 -30.10 2.90 -36.18
CA THR A 238 -30.98 3.40 -37.25
C THR A 238 -30.61 4.82 -37.67
N ARG A 239 -30.24 5.68 -36.71
CA ARG A 239 -29.79 7.06 -36.97
C ARG A 239 -28.45 7.07 -37.72
N THR A 240 -27.53 6.18 -37.34
CA THR A 240 -26.18 6.10 -37.91
C THR A 240 -26.20 5.53 -39.32
N TYR A 241 -26.99 4.48 -39.55
CA TYR A 241 -27.05 3.75 -40.82
C TYR A 241 -28.38 3.97 -41.54
N LYS A 242 -28.74 5.25 -41.72
CA LYS A 242 -29.94 5.63 -42.43
C LYS A 242 -29.69 5.67 -43.94
N ASP A 243 -30.56 5.01 -44.70
CA ASP A 243 -30.58 5.12 -46.15
C ASP A 243 -30.62 6.58 -46.63
N TRP A 244 -29.81 6.88 -47.63
CA TRP A 244 -29.72 8.22 -48.21
C TRP A 244 -29.92 8.14 -49.72
N TRP A 245 -30.98 8.79 -50.23
CA TRP A 245 -31.35 8.76 -51.66
C TRP A 245 -31.34 7.34 -52.25
N ALA A 246 -31.96 6.39 -51.54
CA ALA A 246 -31.96 4.97 -51.89
C ALA A 246 -32.43 4.68 -53.33
N ASP A 247 -33.27 5.54 -53.92
CA ASP A 247 -33.78 5.46 -55.30
C ASP A 247 -32.83 6.06 -56.36
N LYS A 248 -31.75 6.74 -55.96
CA LYS A 248 -30.76 7.36 -56.86
C LYS A 248 -29.46 6.56 -56.86
N GLU A 249 -28.81 6.43 -58.02
CA GLU A 249 -27.51 5.74 -58.14
C GLU A 249 -26.42 6.33 -57.24
N VAL A 250 -26.50 7.63 -56.95
CA VAL A 250 -25.59 8.35 -56.05
C VAL A 250 -25.87 8.08 -54.56
N GLY A 251 -26.99 7.43 -54.24
CA GLY A 251 -27.41 7.15 -52.87
C GLY A 251 -26.65 6.02 -52.19
N THR A 252 -27.08 5.73 -50.97
CA THR A 252 -26.58 4.65 -50.13
C THR A 252 -27.74 3.92 -49.47
N ARG A 253 -27.63 2.59 -49.42
CA ARG A 253 -28.57 1.71 -48.73
C ARG A 253 -27.81 0.81 -47.77
N TYR A 254 -28.37 0.56 -46.59
CA TYR A 254 -27.76 -0.30 -45.59
C TYR A 254 -28.60 -1.57 -45.35
N GLU A 255 -27.93 -2.71 -45.31
CA GLU A 255 -28.45 -3.93 -44.69
C GLU A 255 -27.73 -4.09 -43.35
N ILE A 256 -28.53 -4.19 -42.29
CA ILE A 256 -28.06 -4.22 -40.90
C ILE A 256 -28.59 -5.51 -40.28
N LYS A 257 -27.69 -6.31 -39.70
CA LYS A 257 -28.04 -7.52 -38.96
C LYS A 257 -27.43 -7.45 -37.57
N GLU A 258 -28.26 -7.53 -36.54
CA GLU A 258 -27.81 -7.71 -35.16
C GLU A 258 -27.23 -9.12 -34.99
N GLU A 259 -26.06 -9.21 -34.38
CA GLU A 259 -25.32 -10.47 -34.21
C GLU A 259 -25.24 -10.90 -32.74
N LYS A 260 -24.88 -9.98 -31.83
CA LYS A 260 -24.79 -10.23 -30.39
C LYS A 260 -25.08 -8.99 -29.57
N LEU A 261 -25.61 -9.21 -28.36
CA LEU A 261 -25.67 -8.24 -27.28
C LEU A 261 -24.68 -8.67 -26.19
N LEU A 262 -23.76 -7.78 -25.83
CA LEU A 262 -22.71 -8.06 -24.86
C LEU A 262 -22.71 -7.03 -23.73
N TYR A 263 -22.37 -7.48 -22.52
CA TYR A 263 -22.27 -6.66 -21.33
C TYR A 263 -20.92 -6.79 -20.63
N ARG A 264 -20.46 -5.73 -19.97
CA ARG A 264 -19.30 -5.77 -19.09
C ARG A 264 -19.48 -4.81 -17.92
N GLN A 265 -19.37 -5.32 -16.70
CA GLN A 265 -19.47 -4.52 -15.48
C GLN A 265 -18.33 -3.51 -15.32
N PHE A 266 -17.07 -3.93 -15.48
CA PHE A 266 -15.91 -3.05 -15.27
C PHE A 266 -14.93 -3.04 -16.44
N THR A 267 -14.28 -1.91 -16.69
CA THR A 267 -13.19 -1.83 -17.67
C THR A 267 -11.96 -2.64 -17.23
N ARG A 268 -11.18 -3.21 -18.15
CA ARG A 268 -9.93 -3.90 -17.79
C ARG A 268 -8.90 -2.89 -17.25
N GLU A 269 -8.15 -3.27 -16.21
CA GLU A 269 -7.20 -2.40 -15.47
C GLU A 269 -5.97 -1.95 -16.27
N ASP A 270 -5.79 -2.40 -17.52
CA ASP A 270 -4.65 -2.01 -18.31
C ASP A 270 -4.77 -0.55 -18.81
N ASN A 271 -3.68 0.19 -18.64
CA ASN A 271 -3.40 1.57 -19.09
C ASN A 271 -3.67 1.87 -20.59
N ASP A 272 -4.18 0.91 -21.37
CA ASP A 272 -4.56 1.06 -22.78
C ASP A 272 -6.00 1.58 -22.98
N SER A 273 -6.83 1.59 -21.93
CA SER A 273 -8.24 2.00 -22.05
C SER A 273 -8.44 3.49 -22.35
N GLN A 274 -7.44 4.34 -22.12
CA GLN A 274 -7.46 5.75 -22.52
C GLN A 274 -7.49 5.95 -24.06
N ASN A 275 -7.18 4.92 -24.86
CA ASN A 275 -7.00 5.09 -26.32
C ASN A 275 -7.69 4.05 -27.23
N LEU A 276 -8.37 3.03 -26.72
CA LEU A 276 -9.01 2.03 -27.59
C LEU A 276 -10.12 2.62 -28.48
N PHE A 277 -10.76 3.71 -28.06
CA PHE A 277 -11.87 4.31 -28.79
C PHE A 277 -11.90 5.86 -28.81
N GLY A 278 -10.87 6.54 -28.29
CA GLY A 278 -10.81 8.00 -28.27
C GLY A 278 -11.92 8.70 -27.45
N TYR A 279 -12.49 8.02 -26.44
CA TYR A 279 -13.60 8.53 -25.64
C TYR A 279 -13.15 9.29 -24.39
N ARG A 280 -13.99 10.24 -23.97
CA ARG A 280 -13.88 11.01 -22.72
C ARG A 280 -14.87 10.48 -21.67
N SER A 281 -14.88 9.18 -21.38
CA SER A 281 -15.52 8.69 -20.15
C SER A 281 -14.46 8.65 -19.06
N THR A 282 -14.80 9.16 -17.87
CA THR A 282 -13.89 9.21 -16.71
C THR A 282 -13.70 7.84 -16.07
N THR A 283 -14.56 6.86 -16.38
CA THR A 283 -14.70 5.60 -15.63
C THR A 283 -14.97 4.38 -16.51
N ASN A 284 -15.77 4.55 -17.57
CA ASN A 284 -16.13 3.51 -18.54
C ASN A 284 -16.64 2.21 -17.88
N ASN A 285 -17.42 2.32 -16.80
CA ASN A 285 -17.99 1.18 -16.07
C ASN A 285 -19.44 0.95 -16.49
N GLY A 286 -19.89 -0.30 -16.45
CA GLY A 286 -21.20 -0.72 -16.94
C GLY A 286 -21.34 -0.46 -18.43
N ASN A 287 -21.00 -1.42 -19.27
CA ASN A 287 -21.01 -1.27 -20.73
C ASN A 287 -22.02 -2.24 -21.32
N LEU A 288 -22.95 -1.75 -22.13
CA LEU A 288 -23.86 -2.57 -22.92
C LEU A 288 -23.65 -2.23 -24.40
N ILE A 289 -23.27 -3.22 -25.20
CA ILE A 289 -22.99 -3.05 -26.63
C ILE A 289 -23.75 -4.08 -27.46
N LYS A 290 -24.22 -3.66 -28.64
CA LYS A 290 -24.65 -4.56 -29.71
C LYS A 290 -23.60 -4.59 -30.81
N ILE A 291 -23.34 -5.79 -31.32
CA ILE A 291 -22.50 -6.04 -32.49
C ILE A 291 -23.42 -6.26 -33.69
N PHE A 292 -23.16 -5.53 -34.77
CA PHE A 292 -23.93 -5.59 -36.01
C PHE A 292 -23.03 -5.92 -37.21
N SER A 293 -23.53 -6.77 -38.11
CA SER A 293 -22.98 -6.91 -39.47
C SER A 293 -23.64 -5.87 -40.37
N ILE A 294 -22.83 -5.03 -41.03
CA ILE A 294 -23.30 -3.95 -41.90
C ILE A 294 -22.84 -4.23 -43.33
N LYS A 295 -23.77 -4.20 -44.27
CA LYS A 295 -23.48 -4.11 -45.70
C LYS A 295 -23.98 -2.79 -46.26
N GLU A 296 -23.07 -2.05 -46.87
CA GLU A 296 -23.36 -0.79 -47.55
C GLU A 296 -23.47 -1.02 -49.05
N TYR A 297 -24.57 -0.60 -49.65
CA TYR A 297 -24.84 -0.68 -51.08
C TYR A 297 -24.94 0.70 -51.72
N SER A 298 -24.67 0.82 -53.01
CA SER A 298 -25.11 1.98 -53.80
C SER A 298 -26.63 2.06 -53.83
N GLY A 299 -27.18 3.27 -53.91
CA GLY A 299 -28.59 3.46 -54.23
C GLY A 299 -28.91 3.13 -55.69
N GLY A 300 -30.15 3.36 -56.10
CA GLY A 300 -30.65 3.06 -57.44
C GLY A 300 -31.09 1.59 -57.59
N THR A 301 -31.49 1.22 -58.80
CA THR A 301 -32.15 -0.06 -59.08
C THR A 301 -31.21 -1.28 -59.06
N GLU A 302 -29.90 -1.09 -59.28
CA GLU A 302 -28.94 -2.20 -59.30
C GLU A 302 -28.36 -2.56 -57.93
N GLY A 303 -28.24 -1.60 -57.00
CA GLY A 303 -27.78 -1.84 -55.62
C GLY A 303 -26.45 -2.60 -55.51
N LYS A 304 -25.31 -2.00 -55.90
CA LYS A 304 -24.00 -2.68 -55.85
C LYS A 304 -23.42 -2.62 -54.43
N LEU A 305 -22.98 -3.77 -53.91
CA LEU A 305 -22.28 -3.84 -52.62
C LEU A 305 -20.99 -3.01 -52.69
N LYS A 306 -20.84 -2.05 -51.78
CA LYS A 306 -19.67 -1.18 -51.65
C LYS A 306 -18.74 -1.66 -50.55
N LYS A 307 -19.29 -1.98 -49.37
CA LYS A 307 -18.53 -2.33 -48.18
C LYS A 307 -19.29 -3.33 -47.33
N GLU A 308 -18.53 -4.16 -46.63
CA GLU A 308 -18.98 -5.01 -45.54
C GLU A 308 -18.06 -4.77 -44.35
N TYR A 309 -18.63 -4.60 -43.17
CA TYR A 309 -17.90 -4.35 -41.93
C TYR A 309 -18.77 -4.68 -40.72
N THR A 310 -18.12 -4.83 -39.57
CA THR A 310 -18.80 -5.01 -38.29
C THR A 310 -18.86 -3.68 -37.55
N ALA A 311 -20.03 -3.32 -37.04
CA ALA A 311 -20.24 -2.14 -36.20
C ALA A 311 -20.50 -2.55 -34.75
N ILE A 312 -20.00 -1.77 -33.81
CA ILE A 312 -20.23 -1.93 -32.38
C ILE A 312 -20.85 -0.64 -31.89
N ILE A 313 -22.06 -0.72 -31.35
CA ILE A 313 -22.81 0.45 -30.86
C ILE A 313 -23.37 0.12 -29.49
N GLY A 314 -23.22 1.05 -28.54
CA GLY A 314 -23.66 0.83 -27.18
C GLY A 314 -23.56 2.06 -26.31
N PHE A 315 -23.65 1.82 -25.00
CA PHE A 315 -23.48 2.84 -23.98
C PHE A 315 -22.61 2.34 -22.83
N SER A 316 -21.83 3.25 -22.25
CA SER A 316 -21.14 3.09 -20.97
C SER A 316 -21.70 4.02 -19.90
N ASP A 317 -21.16 3.91 -18.69
CA ASP A 317 -21.55 4.64 -17.49
C ASP A 317 -23.00 4.30 -17.08
N LEU A 318 -23.30 2.99 -17.11
CA LEU A 318 -24.58 2.41 -16.69
C LEU A 318 -24.68 2.34 -15.15
N TYR A 319 -24.66 3.51 -14.50
CA TYR A 319 -24.81 3.63 -13.05
C TYR A 319 -26.25 3.42 -12.60
N LEU A 320 -26.41 2.69 -11.50
CA LEU A 320 -27.71 2.33 -10.94
C LEU A 320 -28.15 3.33 -9.87
N ASP A 321 -29.44 3.65 -9.88
CA ASP A 321 -30.13 4.26 -8.75
C ASP A 321 -30.63 3.21 -7.74
N GLU A 322 -31.32 3.65 -6.69
CA GLU A 322 -31.87 2.79 -5.63
C GLU A 322 -32.92 1.77 -6.14
N GLU A 323 -33.47 1.96 -7.35
CA GLU A 323 -34.42 1.04 -8.00
C GLU A 323 -33.74 0.17 -9.07
N ASN A 324 -32.41 0.14 -9.11
CA ASN A 324 -31.59 -0.52 -10.13
C ASN A 324 -31.86 0.00 -11.56
N ARG A 325 -32.26 1.27 -11.71
CA ARG A 325 -32.46 1.90 -13.01
C ARG A 325 -31.24 2.73 -13.38
N VAL A 326 -30.94 2.77 -14.68
CA VAL A 326 -29.91 3.65 -15.24
C VAL A 326 -30.54 4.97 -15.67
N ASN A 327 -29.90 6.09 -15.29
CA ASN A 327 -30.24 7.39 -15.82
C ASN A 327 -29.76 7.55 -17.27
N VAL A 328 -30.70 7.44 -18.22
CA VAL A 328 -30.39 7.49 -19.65
C VAL A 328 -29.79 8.83 -20.13
N ALA A 329 -29.92 9.90 -19.34
CA ALA A 329 -29.35 11.22 -19.68
C ALA A 329 -27.83 11.30 -19.50
N ASP A 330 -27.26 10.43 -18.66
CA ASP A 330 -25.84 10.46 -18.28
C ASP A 330 -25.01 9.44 -19.08
N LEU A 331 -25.64 8.70 -20.00
CA LEU A 331 -25.00 7.68 -20.82
C LEU A 331 -23.92 8.24 -21.74
N VAL A 332 -22.79 7.55 -21.81
CA VAL A 332 -21.74 7.84 -22.78
C VAL A 332 -21.86 6.87 -23.95
N THR A 333 -22.00 7.40 -25.17
CA THR A 333 -22.16 6.58 -26.37
C THR A 333 -20.86 5.89 -26.76
N ILE A 334 -20.94 4.58 -27.04
CA ILE A 334 -19.87 3.75 -27.61
C ILE A 334 -20.17 3.51 -29.08
N LYS A 335 -19.22 3.84 -29.97
CA LYS A 335 -19.25 3.49 -31.41
C LYS A 335 -17.89 2.98 -31.88
N ASP A 336 -17.84 1.87 -32.59
CA ASP A 336 -16.64 1.39 -33.26
C ASP A 336 -17.00 0.63 -34.53
N THR A 337 -16.03 0.47 -35.43
CA THR A 337 -16.19 -0.33 -36.63
C THR A 337 -14.92 -1.14 -36.91
N LYS A 338 -15.08 -2.41 -37.28
CA LYS A 338 -14.00 -3.26 -37.80
C LYS A 338 -14.29 -3.57 -39.26
N ASP A 339 -13.32 -3.29 -40.13
CA ASP A 339 -13.46 -3.55 -41.56
C ASP A 339 -13.46 -5.05 -41.88
N SER A 340 -13.59 -5.38 -43.16
CA SER A 340 -13.67 -6.77 -43.65
C SER A 340 -12.39 -7.60 -43.42
N THR A 341 -11.32 -7.03 -42.85
CA THR A 341 -10.13 -7.83 -42.46
C THR A 341 -10.36 -8.60 -41.16
N TYR A 342 -11.36 -8.23 -40.36
CA TYR A 342 -11.81 -8.95 -39.18
C TYR A 342 -13.04 -9.81 -39.53
N SER A 343 -13.03 -11.09 -39.12
CA SER A 343 -14.24 -11.91 -39.20
C SER A 343 -15.17 -11.54 -38.04
N LEU A 344 -16.48 -11.78 -38.18
CA LEU A 344 -17.44 -11.58 -37.10
C LEU A 344 -17.01 -12.33 -35.82
N GLU A 345 -16.55 -13.57 -35.97
CA GLU A 345 -16.06 -14.39 -34.85
C GLU A 345 -14.84 -13.75 -34.17
N SER A 346 -13.88 -13.21 -34.92
CA SER A 346 -12.71 -12.57 -34.31
C SER A 346 -13.06 -11.25 -33.62
N VAL A 347 -14.06 -10.51 -34.11
CA VAL A 347 -14.59 -9.34 -33.40
C VAL A 347 -15.26 -9.77 -32.09
N ILE A 348 -16.09 -10.80 -32.09
CA ILE A 348 -16.74 -11.30 -30.86
C ILE A 348 -15.69 -11.74 -29.84
N GLN A 349 -14.72 -12.58 -30.25
CA GLN A 349 -13.63 -13.04 -29.39
C GLN A 349 -12.78 -11.89 -28.84
N LEU A 350 -12.59 -10.82 -29.62
CA LEU A 350 -11.89 -9.61 -29.17
C LEU A 350 -12.61 -8.97 -27.98
N TYR A 351 -13.93 -8.81 -28.06
CA TYR A 351 -14.73 -8.21 -26.99
C TYR A 351 -14.85 -9.15 -25.78
N GLU A 352 -14.96 -10.46 -25.98
CA GLU A 352 -14.85 -11.45 -24.91
C GLU A 352 -13.49 -11.33 -24.19
N GLY A 353 -12.39 -11.16 -24.94
CA GLY A 353 -11.06 -10.89 -24.40
C GLY A 353 -10.92 -9.55 -23.67
N TYR A 354 -11.83 -8.60 -23.92
CA TYR A 354 -11.97 -7.36 -23.15
C TYR A 354 -12.88 -7.51 -21.91
N GLY A 355 -13.32 -8.72 -21.61
CA GLY A 355 -14.14 -9.05 -20.44
C GLY A 355 -15.64 -8.88 -20.67
N TYR A 356 -16.09 -8.74 -21.92
CA TYR A 356 -17.51 -8.75 -22.22
C TYR A 356 -18.07 -10.16 -22.19
N THR A 357 -19.29 -10.30 -21.68
CA THR A 357 -20.07 -11.54 -21.70
C THR A 357 -21.35 -11.34 -22.49
N GLU A 358 -21.85 -12.41 -23.11
CA GLU A 358 -23.14 -12.36 -23.80
C GLU A 358 -24.28 -12.15 -22.80
N VAL A 359 -25.21 -11.28 -23.16
CA VAL A 359 -26.43 -11.06 -22.40
C VAL A 359 -27.41 -12.16 -22.77
N GLU A 360 -27.69 -13.06 -21.83
CA GLU A 360 -28.75 -14.06 -21.98
C GLU A 360 -30.12 -13.37 -21.87
N ASP A 361 -31.04 -13.72 -22.78
CA ASP A 361 -32.41 -13.20 -22.83
C ASP A 361 -33.34 -13.81 -21.78
#